data_AF-A0A4R3G511-F1
#
_entry.id   AF-A0A4R3G511-F1
#
_cell.length_a   1.000
_cell.length_b   1.000
_cell.length_c   1.000
_cell.angle_alpha   90.00
_cell.angle_beta   90.00
_cell.angle_gamma   90.00
#
_symmetry.space_group_name_H-M   'P 1'
#
loop_
_entity.id
_entity.type
_entity.pdbx_description
1 polymer ?
#
loop_
_entity_poly.entity_id
_entity_poly.type
_entity_poly.pdbx_seq_one_letter_code
_entity_poly.pdbx_strand_id
1 'polypeptide(L)' 'MTKPVDHMPDQELDRLLVDRIWALGARAVQDDQISALADATLSTPTLEEYQNSRGQRMADLIKVIKLGISQLR' A
#
# COMPACT_ATOMS: atom_id res chain seq x y z
N MET A 1 -18.81 18.44 -29.71
CA MET A 1 -18.53 17.06 -29.24
C MET A 1 -17.33 17.11 -28.34
N THR A 2 -17.55 17.21 -27.03
CA THR A 2 -16.52 16.99 -26.01
C THR A 2 -16.23 15.50 -25.95
N LYS A 3 -14.94 15.12 -26.04
CA LYS A 3 -14.51 13.72 -25.87
C LYS A 3 -14.93 13.23 -24.48
N PRO A 4 -15.33 11.96 -24.31
CA PRO A 4 -15.53 11.41 -22.98
C PRO A 4 -14.18 11.45 -22.25
N VAL A 5 -14.15 12.15 -21.12
CA VAL A 5 -13.06 11.99 -20.16
C VAL A 5 -13.18 10.56 -19.66
N ASP A 6 -12.18 9.75 -19.97
CA ASP A 6 -12.09 8.36 -19.52
C ASP A 6 -11.93 8.40 -18.00
N HIS A 7 -13.07 8.38 -17.28
CA HIS A 7 -13.07 8.25 -15.84
C HIS A 7 -12.61 6.84 -15.51
N MET A 8 -11.31 6.70 -15.26
CA MET A 8 -10.80 5.57 -14.51
C MET A 8 -11.68 5.44 -13.26
N PRO A 9 -12.34 4.29 -13.04
CA PRO A 9 -13.21 4.11 -11.89
C PRO A 9 -12.40 4.43 -10.62
N ASP A 10 -12.97 5.16 -9.66
CA ASP A 10 -12.26 5.60 -8.44
C ASP A 10 -11.51 4.45 -7.75
N GLN A 11 -12.04 3.22 -7.86
CA GLN A 11 -11.44 2.00 -7.34
C GLN A 11 -10.10 1.60 -7.98
N GLU A 12 -9.88 1.87 -9.28
CA GLU A 12 -8.63 1.57 -9.96
C GLU A 12 -7.54 2.58 -9.58
N LEU A 13 -7.93 3.85 -9.41
CA LEU A 13 -7.04 4.87 -8.86
C LEU A 13 -6.63 4.54 -7.42
N ASP A 14 -7.58 4.12 -6.59
CA ASP A 14 -7.31 3.70 -5.21
C ASP A 14 -6.32 2.53 -5.14
N ARG A 15 -6.47 1.54 -6.03
CA ARG A 15 -5.51 0.41 -6.15
C ARG A 15 -4.12 0.91 -6.50
N LEU A 16 -3.99 1.75 -7.52
CA LEU A 16 -2.70 2.31 -7.94
C LEU A 16 -2.03 3.13 -6.82
N LEU A 17 -2.82 3.90 -6.07
CA LEU A 17 -2.33 4.68 -4.94
C LEU A 17 -1.83 3.76 -3.81
N VAL A 18 -2.62 2.74 -3.45
CA VAL A 18 -2.24 1.79 -2.41
C VAL A 18 -1.00 0.99 -2.81
N ASP A 19 -0.89 0.53 -4.06
CA ASP A 19 0.29 -0.18 -4.57
C ASP A 19 1.54 0.69 -4.48
N ARG A 20 1.42 1.97 -4.89
CA ARG A 20 2.55 2.92 -4.83
C ARG A 20 2.98 3.17 -3.40
N ILE A 21 2.03 3.44 -2.49
CA ILE A 21 2.31 3.69 -1.08
C ILE A 21 2.93 2.45 -0.44
N TRP A 22 2.39 1.27 -0.74
CA TRP A 22 2.92 0.01 -0.26
C TRP A 22 4.36 -0.20 -0.69
N ALA A 23 4.67 -0.02 -1.98
CA ALA A 23 6.03 -0.19 -2.51
C ALA A 23 7.05 0.72 -1.80
N LEU A 24 6.67 1.96 -1.52
CA LEU A 24 7.51 2.89 -0.75
C LEU A 24 7.72 2.42 0.70
N GLY A 25 6.66 1.95 1.35
CA GLY A 25 6.72 1.45 2.72
C GLY A 25 7.55 0.18 2.84
N ALA A 26 7.35 -0.77 1.92
CA ALA A 26 8.10 -2.02 1.87
C ALA A 26 9.59 -1.78 1.62
N ARG A 27 9.91 -0.83 0.73
CA ARG A 27 11.30 -0.39 0.53
C ARG A 27 11.90 0.20 1.81
N ALA A 28 11.17 1.08 2.50
CA ALA A 28 11.66 1.66 3.77
C ALA A 28 11.91 0.58 4.83
N VAL A 29 11.05 -0.45 4.92
CA VAL A 29 11.28 -1.61 5.82
C VAL A 29 12.58 -2.33 5.51
N GLN A 30 12.91 -2.50 4.23
CA GLN A 30 14.16 -3.13 3.79
C GLN A 30 15.38 -2.23 4.05
N ASP A 31 15.30 -0.97 3.64
CA ASP A 31 16.39 0.01 3.78
C ASP A 31 16.75 0.25 5.25
N ASP A 32 15.74 0.35 6.13
CA ASP A 32 15.91 0.57 7.58
C ASP A 32 16.03 -0.74 8.39
N GLN A 33 16.02 -1.91 7.73
CA GLN A 33 16.11 -3.24 8.35
C GLN A 33 15.11 -3.47 9.48
N ILE A 34 13.84 -3.11 9.27
CA ILE A 34 12.78 -3.21 10.29
C ILE A 34 12.29 -4.67 10.38
N SER A 35 13.00 -5.52 11.13
CA SER A 35 12.72 -6.96 11.24
C SER A 35 11.28 -7.27 11.66
N ALA A 36 10.67 -6.43 12.49
CA ALA A 36 9.29 -6.60 12.95
C ALA A 36 8.23 -6.50 11.83
N LEU A 37 8.58 -5.96 10.66
CA LEU A 37 7.71 -5.82 9.51
C LEU A 37 8.17 -6.66 8.31
N ALA A 38 9.26 -7.41 8.43
CA ALA A 38 9.82 -8.20 7.33
C ALA A 38 8.77 -9.16 6.74
N ASP A 39 8.09 -9.93 7.61
CA ASP A 39 7.03 -10.87 7.22
C ASP A 39 5.82 -10.17 6.56
N ALA A 40 5.54 -8.92 6.94
CA ALA A 40 4.47 -8.15 6.32
C ALA A 40 4.78 -7.82 4.85
N THR A 41 6.07 -7.62 4.54
CA THR A 41 6.58 -7.20 3.23
C THR A 41 7.04 -8.34 2.32
N LEU A 42 6.93 -9.61 2.76
CA LEU A 42 7.22 -10.79 1.93
C LEU A 42 6.29 -10.92 0.73
N SER A 43 5.09 -10.36 0.83
CA SER A 43 4.14 -10.25 -0.28
C SER A 43 3.56 -8.85 -0.33
N THR A 44 3.12 -8.44 -1.52
CA THR A 44 2.34 -7.21 -1.69
C THR A 44 0.85 -7.55 -1.59
N PRO A 45 0.12 -7.06 -0.59
CA PRO A 45 -1.31 -7.31 -0.47
C PRO A 45 -2.08 -6.51 -1.53
N THR A 46 -3.17 -7.06 -2.04
CA THR A 46 -4.12 -6.26 -2.82
C THR A 46 -4.89 -5.30 -1.92
N LEU A 47 -5.57 -4.30 -2.51
CA LEU A 47 -6.47 -3.41 -1.78
C LEU A 47 -7.55 -4.20 -1.02
N GLU A 48 -8.12 -5.23 -1.64
CA GLU A 48 -9.13 -6.08 -1.03
C GLU A 48 -8.56 -6.92 0.12
N GLU A 49 -7.36 -7.47 -0.02
CA GLU A 49 -6.70 -8.22 1.05
C GLU A 49 -6.37 -7.31 2.24
N TYR A 50 -5.93 -6.08 1.97
CA TYR A 50 -5.72 -5.06 2.99
C TYR A 50 -7.01 -4.75 3.75
N GLN A 51 -8.11 -4.47 3.03
CA GLN A 51 -9.42 -4.14 3.62
C GLN A 51 -10.02 -5.31 4.42
N ASN A 52 -9.76 -6.54 4.01
CA ASN A 52 -10.26 -7.74 4.68
C ASN A 52 -9.32 -8.25 5.81
N SER A 53 -8.11 -7.70 5.92
CA SER A 53 -7.15 -8.08 6.95
C SER A 53 -7.67 -7.75 8.36
N ARG A 54 -7.23 -8.52 9.37
CA ARG A 54 -7.63 -8.32 10.78
C ARG A 54 -6.47 -8.56 11.73
N GLY A 55 -6.63 -8.07 12.96
CA GLY A 55 -5.70 -8.33 14.06
C GLY A 55 -4.27 -7.88 13.76
N GLN A 56 -3.30 -8.71 14.15
CA GLN A 56 -1.87 -8.41 14.01
C GLN A 56 -1.48 -8.12 12.56
N ARG A 57 -1.99 -8.91 11.60
CA ARG A 57 -1.70 -8.69 10.18
C ARG A 57 -2.12 -7.30 9.74
N MET A 58 -3.34 -6.87 10.06
CA MET A 58 -3.81 -5.53 9.72
C MET A 58 -2.96 -4.44 10.35
N ALA A 59 -2.56 -4.61 11.61
CA ALA A 59 -1.69 -3.66 12.29
C ALA A 59 -0.35 -3.48 11.59
N ASP A 60 0.24 -4.58 11.11
CA ASP A 60 1.53 -4.53 10.40
C ASP A 60 1.38 -3.94 9.00
N LEU A 61 0.30 -4.25 8.26
CA LEU A 61 0.02 -3.61 6.98
C LEU A 61 -0.14 -2.09 7.12
N ILE A 62 -0.86 -1.63 8.15
CA ILE A 62 -1.04 -0.19 8.44
C ILE A 62 0.30 0.48 8.73
N LYS A 63 1.22 -0.17 9.46
CA LYS A 63 2.55 0.39 9.74
C LYS A 63 3.37 0.54 8.45
N VAL A 64 3.35 -0.45 7.56
CA VAL A 64 4.02 -0.38 6.26
C VAL A 64 3.42 0.76 5.41
N ILE A 65 2.09 0.87 5.33
CA ILE A 65 1.41 1.97 4.64
C ILE A 65 1.83 3.34 5.21
N LYS A 66 1.87 3.48 6.54
CA LYS A 66 2.30 4.73 7.20
C LYS A 66 3.74 5.11 6.85
N LEU A 67 4.65 4.14 6.83
CA LEU A 67 6.02 4.35 6.36
C LEU A 67 6.02 4.80 4.89
N GLY A 68 5.22 4.16 4.05
CA GLY A 68 5.10 4.55 2.64
C GLY A 68 4.60 5.98 2.44
N ILE A 69 3.58 6.39 3.19
CA ILE A 69 3.06 7.76 3.15
C ILE A 69 4.13 8.75 3.58
N SER A 70 4.96 8.44 4.59
CA SER A 70 6.04 9.35 5.00
C SER A 70 7.17 9.46 3.98
N GLN A 71 7.23 8.59 2.98
CA GLN A 71 8.15 8.69 1.84
C GLN A 71 7.57 9.46 0.65
N LEU A 72 6.28 9.81 0.67
CA LEU A 72 5.68 10.66 -0.37
C LEU A 72 6.26 12.08 -0.24
N ARG A 73 6.82 12.58 -1.33
CA ARG A 73 7.32 13.95 -1.48
C ARG A 73 6.32 14.78 -2.27
#